data_AF-A0A7S2GBF6-F1
#
_entry.id   AF-A0A7S2GBF6-F1
#
_cell.length_a   1.000
_cell.length_b   1.000
_cell.length_c   1.000
_cell.angle_alpha   90.00
_cell.angle_beta   90.00
_cell.angle_gamma   90.00
#
_symmetry.space_group_name_H-M   'P 1'
#
loop_
_entity.id
_entity.type
_entity.pdbx_description
1 polymer ?
#
loop_
_entity_poly.entity_id
_entity_poly.type
_entity_poly.pdbx_seq_one_letter_code
_entity_poly.pdbx_strand_id
1 'polypeptide(L)'
;ERQEAQETALEQDESAAELRRAGEDAQRRLEKLSWKVSAAQAAAKAEDPTPDESEEEQAREFAEMEKAMEEDMAKPELQKQFEADMREALAEEQQTKKVAAKEKAMKAAERKAQADAKALAEKEKSKALIKEQAAKALAEKEKEKEKAKERSEAGAPQQAGEGPRPGAVERKAPAVSQVRELVKAKADEPCLTVSRKRASWDLSWEHPCAGERKPEGTAVWCYVCNEWIPMVEPFNHMGFELHCEKVGHYGWID
;
A
#
# COMPACT_ATOMS: atom_id res chain seq x y z
N GLU A 1 -6.06 -20.10 -5.77
CA GLU A 1 -5.66 -19.11 -4.76
C GLU A 1 -4.15 -18.82 -4.75
N ARG A 2 -3.24 -19.64 -4.19
CA ARG A 2 -1.80 -19.29 -4.20
C ARG A 2 -1.16 -19.20 -5.59
N GLN A 3 -1.45 -20.12 -6.50
CA GLN A 3 -0.92 -20.08 -7.87
C GLN A 3 -1.50 -18.91 -8.67
N GLU A 4 -2.79 -18.68 -8.57
CA GLU A 4 -3.50 -17.56 -9.23
C GLU A 4 -3.01 -16.18 -8.73
N ALA A 5 -2.70 -16.06 -7.43
CA ALA A 5 -2.06 -14.86 -6.87
C ALA A 5 -0.61 -14.66 -7.37
N GLN A 6 0.10 -15.75 -7.64
CA GLN A 6 1.46 -15.68 -8.18
C GLN A 6 1.47 -15.30 -9.66
N GLU A 7 0.52 -15.81 -10.44
CA GLU A 7 0.37 -15.51 -11.87
C GLU A 7 -0.02 -14.04 -12.08
N THR A 8 -0.99 -13.54 -11.32
CA THR A 8 -1.38 -12.12 -11.34
C THR A 8 -0.27 -11.18 -10.88
N ALA A 9 0.59 -11.59 -9.94
CA ALA A 9 1.75 -10.79 -9.53
C ALA A 9 2.82 -10.70 -10.64
N LEU A 10 3.03 -11.78 -11.39
CA LEU A 10 3.96 -11.79 -12.53
C LEU A 10 3.44 -10.92 -13.68
N GLU A 11 2.15 -11.00 -14.01
CA GLU A 11 1.53 -10.13 -15.02
C GLU A 11 1.64 -8.64 -14.65
N GLN A 12 1.49 -8.31 -13.37
CA GLN A 12 1.66 -6.93 -12.89
C GLN A 12 3.10 -6.44 -12.98
N ASP A 13 4.09 -7.29 -12.69
CA ASP A 13 5.50 -6.92 -12.79
C ASP A 13 5.95 -6.77 -14.26
N GLU A 14 5.48 -7.63 -15.16
CA GLU A 14 5.71 -7.50 -16.60
C GLU A 14 5.09 -6.20 -17.14
N SER A 15 3.85 -5.88 -16.78
CA SER A 15 3.20 -4.62 -17.16
C SER A 15 3.96 -3.40 -16.63
N ALA A 16 4.45 -3.45 -15.39
CA ALA A 16 5.25 -2.38 -14.80
C ALA A 16 6.64 -2.25 -15.48
N ALA A 17 7.22 -3.34 -15.98
CA ALA A 17 8.45 -3.32 -16.75
C ALA A 17 8.25 -2.70 -18.14
N GLU A 18 7.15 -3.01 -18.82
CA GLU A 18 6.79 -2.39 -20.11
C GLU A 18 6.58 -0.88 -19.99
N LEU A 19 5.86 -0.44 -18.96
CA LEU A 19 5.67 0.99 -18.67
C LEU A 19 6.99 1.72 -18.43
N ARG A 20 7.93 1.10 -17.72
CA ARG A 20 9.28 1.64 -17.51
C ARG A 20 10.04 1.79 -18.83
N ARG A 21 10.04 0.74 -19.68
CA ARG A 21 10.68 0.80 -21.00
C ARG A 21 10.06 1.88 -21.90
N ALA A 22 8.74 2.00 -21.91
CA ALA A 22 8.03 3.03 -22.67
C ALA A 22 8.39 4.44 -22.19
N GLY A 23 8.55 4.64 -20.88
CA GLY A 23 9.00 5.90 -20.29
C GLY A 23 10.43 6.26 -20.69
N GLU A 24 11.36 5.31 -20.64
CA GLU A 24 12.75 5.52 -21.08
C GLU A 24 12.85 5.85 -22.57
N ASP A 25 12.05 5.20 -23.41
CA ASP A 25 12.01 5.48 -24.85
C ASP A 25 11.41 6.86 -25.16
N ALA A 26 10.38 7.27 -24.41
CA ALA A 26 9.86 8.63 -24.50
C ALA A 26 10.91 9.67 -24.10
N GLN A 27 11.68 9.42 -23.03
CA GLN A 27 12.75 10.30 -22.58
C GLN A 27 13.87 10.39 -23.62
N ARG A 28 14.32 9.26 -24.20
CA ARG A 28 15.30 9.25 -25.31
C ARG A 28 14.82 10.04 -26.53
N ARG A 29 13.53 9.98 -26.86
CA ARG A 29 12.93 10.77 -27.95
C ARG A 29 12.98 12.27 -27.65
N LEU A 30 12.66 12.67 -26.41
CA LEU A 30 12.73 14.08 -25.99
C LEU A 30 14.17 14.61 -26.02
N GLU A 31 15.15 13.85 -25.53
CA GLU A 31 16.57 14.23 -25.62
C GLU A 31 17.02 14.39 -27.06
N LYS A 32 16.62 13.48 -27.95
CA LYS A 32 16.92 13.57 -29.39
C LYS A 32 16.30 14.80 -30.04
N LEU A 33 15.07 15.18 -29.65
CA LEU A 33 14.43 16.41 -30.13
C LEU A 33 15.11 17.65 -29.58
N SER A 34 15.46 17.67 -28.29
CA SER A 34 16.19 18.76 -27.65
C SER A 34 17.54 19.02 -28.32
N TRP A 35 18.29 17.97 -28.63
CA TRP A 35 19.55 18.07 -29.37
C TRP A 35 19.34 18.63 -30.79
N LYS A 36 18.29 18.18 -31.50
CA LYS A 36 17.96 18.70 -32.84
C LYS A 36 17.61 20.19 -32.81
N VAL A 37 16.82 20.63 -31.85
CA VAL A 37 16.48 22.06 -31.68
C VAL A 37 17.74 22.88 -31.40
N SER A 38 18.61 22.38 -30.52
CA SER A 38 19.87 23.04 -30.20
C SER A 38 20.80 23.11 -31.41
N ALA A 39 20.88 22.04 -32.22
CA ALA A 39 21.65 22.01 -33.45
C ALA A 39 21.09 22.98 -34.52
N ALA A 40 19.76 23.06 -34.66
CA ALA A 40 19.11 24.00 -35.56
C ALA A 40 19.34 25.46 -35.13
N GLN A 41 19.26 25.76 -33.83
CA GLN A 41 19.58 27.08 -33.30
C GLN A 41 21.05 27.46 -33.48
N ALA A 42 21.97 26.48 -33.39
CA ALA A 42 23.38 26.70 -33.66
C ALA A 42 23.65 26.96 -35.14
N ALA A 43 22.97 26.24 -36.04
CA ALA A 43 23.05 26.46 -37.48
C ALA A 43 22.50 27.84 -37.88
N ALA A 44 21.34 28.24 -37.32
CA ALA A 44 20.73 29.55 -37.55
C ALA A 44 21.56 30.73 -37.02
N LYS A 45 22.52 30.50 -36.11
CA LYS A 45 23.47 31.52 -35.64
C LYS A 45 24.77 31.57 -36.42
N ALA A 46 25.06 30.56 -37.23
CA ALA A 46 26.31 30.45 -37.99
C ALA A 46 26.22 31.12 -39.37
N GLU A 47 25.01 31.34 -39.84
CA GLU A 47 24.74 32.13 -41.03
C GLU A 47 24.30 33.51 -40.51
N ASP A 48 25.03 34.56 -40.89
CA ASP A 48 24.61 35.95 -40.75
C ASP A 48 23.94 36.29 -42.09
N PRO A 49 22.66 35.92 -42.30
CA PRO A 49 21.96 36.31 -43.51
C PRO A 49 21.79 37.82 -43.41
N THR A 50 22.46 38.54 -44.30
CA THR A 50 21.98 39.85 -44.69
C THR A 50 20.54 39.63 -45.18
N PRO A 51 19.53 40.20 -44.49
CA PRO A 51 18.13 39.88 -44.77
C PRO A 51 17.85 40.20 -46.23
N ASP A 52 17.46 39.16 -46.97
CA ASP A 52 16.96 39.31 -48.32
C ASP A 52 15.60 40.03 -48.24
N GLU A 53 15.28 40.92 -49.18
CA GLU A 53 14.02 41.69 -49.16
C GLU A 53 12.78 40.78 -49.07
N SER A 54 12.90 39.51 -49.47
CA SER A 54 11.88 38.47 -49.30
C SER A 54 11.59 38.08 -47.84
N GLU A 55 12.57 38.16 -46.93
CA GLU A 55 12.39 37.79 -45.51
C GLU A 55 11.71 38.91 -44.73
N GLU A 56 11.95 40.17 -45.10
CA GLU A 56 11.21 41.31 -44.54
C GLU A 56 9.73 41.28 -44.92
N GLU A 57 9.39 40.85 -46.13
CA GLU A 57 7.99 40.73 -46.57
C GLU A 57 7.27 39.62 -45.79
N GLN A 58 7.89 38.45 -45.62
CA GLN A 58 7.35 37.37 -44.78
C GLN A 58 7.19 37.79 -43.31
N ALA A 59 8.17 38.50 -42.75
CA ALA A 59 8.07 39.00 -41.37
C ALA A 59 6.90 39.98 -41.20
N ARG A 60 6.61 40.81 -42.22
CA ARG A 60 5.45 41.71 -42.22
C ARG A 60 4.13 40.95 -42.33
N GLU A 61 4.03 39.94 -43.20
CA GLU A 61 2.83 39.10 -43.30
C GLU A 61 2.56 38.36 -41.97
N PHE A 62 3.60 37.83 -41.33
CA PHE A 62 3.47 37.18 -40.01
C PHE A 62 3.02 38.18 -38.93
N ALA A 63 3.61 39.38 -38.89
CA ALA A 63 3.22 40.41 -37.94
C ALA A 63 1.78 40.90 -38.18
N GLU A 64 1.34 41.00 -39.43
CA GLU A 64 -0.04 41.37 -39.77
C GLU A 64 -1.02 40.26 -39.39
N MET A 65 -0.68 39.00 -39.64
CA MET A 65 -1.47 37.84 -39.22
C MET A 65 -1.57 37.72 -37.70
N GLU A 66 -0.47 37.92 -36.98
CA GLU A 66 -0.44 37.90 -35.51
C GLU A 66 -1.31 39.03 -34.93
N LYS A 67 -1.20 40.24 -35.48
CA LYS A 67 -2.04 41.37 -35.09
C LYS A 67 -3.52 41.13 -35.39
N ALA A 68 -3.85 40.54 -36.55
CA ALA A 68 -5.22 40.18 -36.88
C ALA A 68 -5.79 39.11 -35.92
N MET A 69 -4.97 38.13 -35.52
CA MET A 69 -5.34 37.11 -34.55
C MET A 69 -5.52 37.70 -33.14
N GLU A 70 -4.67 38.65 -32.75
CA GLU A 70 -4.78 39.36 -31.47
C GLU A 70 -6.05 40.24 -31.41
N GLU A 71 -6.39 40.93 -32.50
CA GLU A 71 -7.61 41.73 -32.61
C GLU A 71 -8.88 40.86 -32.61
N ASP A 72 -8.82 39.65 -33.19
CA ASP A 72 -9.92 38.68 -33.14
C ASP A 72 -10.11 38.08 -31.73
N MET A 73 -9.02 37.81 -31.01
CA MET A 73 -9.08 37.38 -29.61
C MET A 73 -9.46 38.50 -28.62
N ALA A 74 -9.23 39.76 -28.98
CA ALA A 74 -9.67 40.91 -28.19
C ALA A 74 -11.20 41.15 -28.26
N LYS A 75 -11.93 40.42 -29.12
CA LYS A 75 -13.39 40.49 -29.19
C LYS A 75 -13.99 39.91 -27.90
N PRO A 76 -14.73 40.70 -27.11
CA PRO A 76 -15.27 40.26 -25.82
C PRO A 76 -16.30 39.12 -25.95
N GLU A 77 -16.88 38.93 -27.14
CA GLU A 77 -17.75 37.78 -27.43
C GLU A 77 -16.97 36.46 -27.52
N LEU A 78 -15.80 36.47 -28.15
CA LEU A 78 -14.95 35.29 -28.28
C LEU A 78 -14.37 34.89 -26.93
N GLN A 79 -13.96 35.87 -26.11
CA GLN A 79 -13.51 35.61 -24.74
C GLN A 79 -14.61 34.97 -23.88
N LYS A 80 -15.84 35.48 -23.95
CA LYS A 80 -16.98 34.88 -23.24
C LYS A 80 -17.30 33.47 -23.71
N GLN A 81 -17.19 33.20 -25.01
CA GLN A 81 -17.38 31.87 -25.56
C GLN A 81 -16.31 30.90 -25.05
N PHE A 82 -15.03 31.31 -25.09
CA PHE A 82 -13.93 30.52 -24.56
C PHE A 82 -14.10 30.21 -23.05
N GLU A 83 -14.50 31.20 -22.25
CA GLU A 83 -14.79 30.99 -20.83
C GLU A 83 -15.98 30.05 -20.59
N ALA A 84 -17.01 30.10 -21.45
CA ALA A 84 -18.15 29.20 -21.39
C ALA A 84 -17.73 27.76 -21.74
N ASP A 85 -16.99 27.57 -22.83
CA ASP A 85 -16.50 26.26 -23.27
C ASP A 85 -15.56 25.64 -22.22
N MET A 86 -14.67 26.43 -21.63
CA MET A 86 -13.80 25.97 -20.56
C MET A 86 -14.59 25.58 -19.30
N ARG A 87 -15.65 26.33 -18.95
CA ARG A 87 -16.52 25.99 -17.82
C ARG A 87 -17.31 24.70 -18.09
N GLU A 88 -17.79 24.51 -19.32
CA GLU A 88 -18.47 23.29 -19.74
C GLU A 88 -17.54 22.07 -19.67
N ALA A 89 -16.32 22.19 -20.20
CA ALA A 89 -15.30 21.15 -20.13
C ALA A 89 -14.96 20.76 -18.67
N LEU A 90 -14.81 21.74 -17.77
CA LEU A 90 -14.59 21.48 -16.35
C LEU A 90 -15.80 20.81 -15.68
N ALA A 91 -17.03 21.16 -16.08
CA ALA A 91 -18.24 20.53 -15.58
C ALA A 91 -18.34 19.06 -16.03
N GLU A 92 -18.02 18.77 -17.29
CA GLU A 92 -17.98 17.42 -17.84
C GLU A 92 -16.89 16.57 -17.14
N GLU A 93 -15.70 17.13 -16.93
CA GLU A 93 -14.62 16.46 -16.20
C GLU A 93 -15.03 16.15 -14.75
N GLN A 94 -15.70 17.07 -14.07
CA GLN A 94 -16.24 16.81 -12.73
C GLN A 94 -17.33 15.73 -12.75
N GLN A 95 -18.16 15.67 -13.79
CA GLN A 95 -19.21 14.67 -13.92
C GLN A 95 -18.61 13.27 -14.16
N THR A 96 -17.63 13.14 -15.06
CA THR A 96 -16.93 11.87 -15.31
C THR A 96 -16.19 11.39 -14.07
N LYS A 97 -15.52 12.28 -13.32
CA LYS A 97 -14.91 11.98 -12.02
C LYS A 97 -15.93 11.47 -11.00
N LYS A 98 -17.12 12.09 -10.91
CA LYS A 98 -18.19 11.64 -10.00
C LYS A 98 -18.74 10.27 -10.39
N VAL A 99 -18.93 9.99 -11.67
CA VAL A 99 -19.38 8.68 -12.16
C VAL A 99 -18.34 7.60 -11.86
N ALA A 100 -17.07 7.86 -12.18
CA ALA A 100 -15.97 6.93 -11.88
C ALA A 100 -15.83 6.66 -10.37
N ALA A 101 -15.98 7.68 -9.52
CA ALA A 101 -15.97 7.51 -8.07
C ALA A 101 -17.14 6.65 -7.56
N LYS A 102 -18.35 6.86 -8.10
CA LYS A 102 -19.53 6.03 -7.77
C LYS A 102 -19.36 4.59 -8.22
N GLU A 103 -18.86 4.35 -9.42
CA GLU A 103 -18.59 2.99 -9.91
C GLU A 103 -17.54 2.27 -9.06
N LYS A 104 -16.46 2.97 -8.69
CA LYS A 104 -15.44 2.42 -7.79
C LYS A 104 -16.01 2.08 -6.41
N ALA A 105 -16.88 2.94 -5.87
CA ALA A 105 -17.56 2.68 -4.60
C ALA A 105 -18.49 1.47 -4.68
N MET A 106 -19.24 1.33 -5.78
CA MET A 106 -20.13 0.18 -6.01
C MET A 106 -19.35 -1.14 -6.13
N LYS A 107 -18.26 -1.16 -6.91
CA LYS A 107 -17.36 -2.33 -7.02
C LYS A 107 -16.72 -2.70 -5.68
N ALA A 108 -16.35 -1.72 -4.86
CA ALA A 108 -15.82 -1.97 -3.52
C ALA A 108 -16.88 -2.58 -2.58
N ALA A 109 -18.11 -2.07 -2.63
CA ALA A 109 -19.23 -2.60 -1.86
C ALA A 109 -19.59 -4.04 -2.28
N GLU A 110 -19.56 -4.34 -3.59
CA GLU A 110 -19.81 -5.68 -4.10
C GLU A 110 -18.73 -6.68 -3.64
N ARG A 111 -17.45 -6.31 -3.72
CA ARG A 111 -16.35 -7.15 -3.22
C ARG A 111 -16.49 -7.44 -1.73
N LYS A 112 -16.90 -6.44 -0.94
CA LYS A 112 -17.16 -6.63 0.49
C LYS A 112 -18.31 -7.60 0.72
N ALA A 113 -19.44 -7.44 0.02
CA ALA A 113 -20.58 -8.34 0.11
C ALA A 113 -20.21 -9.78 -0.28
N GLN A 114 -19.38 -9.98 -1.31
CA GLN A 114 -18.87 -11.30 -1.69
C GLN A 114 -17.96 -11.91 -0.61
N ALA A 115 -17.07 -11.11 0.00
CA ALA A 115 -16.21 -11.56 1.09
C ALA A 115 -17.03 -11.98 2.33
N ASP A 116 -18.04 -11.18 2.70
CA ASP A 116 -18.94 -11.48 3.82
C ASP A 116 -19.75 -12.75 3.55
N ALA A 117 -20.24 -12.96 2.31
CA ALA A 117 -20.94 -14.18 1.92
C ALA A 117 -20.03 -15.42 2.00
N LYS A 118 -18.77 -15.32 1.56
CA LYS A 118 -17.78 -16.40 1.68
C LYS A 118 -17.48 -16.73 3.14
N ALA A 119 -17.28 -15.72 3.99
CA ALA A 119 -17.03 -15.89 5.41
C ALA A 119 -18.19 -16.60 6.13
N LEU A 120 -19.44 -16.27 5.79
CA LEU A 120 -20.62 -16.95 6.31
C LEU A 120 -20.68 -18.42 5.84
N ALA A 121 -20.40 -18.69 4.56
CA ALA A 121 -20.38 -20.04 4.03
C ALA A 121 -19.28 -20.90 4.69
N GLU A 122 -18.10 -20.35 4.93
CA GLU A 122 -17.01 -21.04 5.63
C GLU A 122 -17.34 -21.32 7.09
N LYS A 123 -17.99 -20.37 7.78
CA LYS A 123 -18.46 -20.54 9.17
C LYS A 123 -19.49 -21.66 9.30
N GLU A 124 -20.38 -21.83 8.33
CA GLU A 124 -21.33 -22.95 8.34
C GLU A 124 -20.64 -24.29 8.03
N LYS A 125 -19.67 -24.32 7.12
CA LYS A 125 -18.84 -25.51 6.87
C LYS A 125 -18.06 -25.94 8.11
N SER A 126 -17.46 -25.00 8.84
CA SER A 126 -16.70 -25.33 10.05
C SER A 126 -17.61 -25.84 11.18
N LYS A 127 -18.80 -25.27 11.35
CA LYS A 127 -19.81 -25.82 12.29
C LYS A 127 -20.23 -27.25 11.93
N ALA A 128 -20.40 -27.56 10.65
CA ALA A 128 -20.76 -28.91 10.20
C ALA A 128 -19.65 -29.92 10.52
N LEU A 129 -18.38 -29.56 10.26
CA LEU A 129 -17.22 -30.38 10.61
C LEU A 129 -17.10 -30.61 12.12
N ILE A 130 -17.32 -29.58 12.94
CA ILE A 130 -17.30 -29.71 14.40
C ILE A 130 -18.40 -30.69 14.87
N LYS A 131 -19.61 -30.60 14.32
CA LYS A 131 -20.70 -31.54 14.65
C LYS A 131 -20.35 -32.97 14.25
N GLU A 132 -19.74 -33.18 13.08
CA GLU A 132 -19.32 -34.50 12.62
C GLU A 132 -18.24 -35.10 13.51
N GLN A 133 -17.22 -34.30 13.89
CA GLN A 133 -16.16 -34.73 14.81
C GLN A 133 -16.71 -35.07 16.20
N ALA A 134 -17.65 -34.26 16.72
CA ALA A 134 -18.30 -34.53 18.00
C ALA A 134 -19.10 -35.85 17.97
N ALA A 135 -19.82 -36.13 16.88
CA ALA A 135 -20.55 -37.39 16.72
C ALA A 135 -19.62 -38.60 16.65
N LYS A 136 -18.50 -38.50 15.92
CA LYS A 136 -17.47 -39.54 15.85
C LYS A 136 -16.84 -39.84 17.21
N ALA A 137 -16.50 -38.79 17.98
CA ALA A 137 -15.91 -38.94 19.32
C ALA A 137 -16.87 -39.61 20.32
N LEU A 138 -18.19 -39.35 20.21
CA LEU A 138 -19.19 -40.03 21.03
C LEU A 138 -19.29 -41.53 20.66
N ALA A 139 -19.30 -41.86 19.38
CA ALA A 139 -19.34 -43.25 18.91
C ALA A 139 -18.09 -44.06 19.34
N GLU A 140 -16.89 -43.45 19.34
CA GLU A 140 -15.68 -44.10 19.83
C GLU A 140 -15.73 -44.36 21.34
N LYS A 141 -16.26 -43.42 22.13
CA LYS A 141 -16.45 -43.61 23.58
C LYS A 141 -17.42 -44.76 23.92
N GLU A 142 -18.47 -44.96 23.13
CA GLU A 142 -19.37 -46.10 23.33
C GLU A 142 -18.66 -47.43 23.03
N LYS A 143 -17.89 -47.51 21.94
CA LYS A 143 -17.10 -48.70 21.61
C LYS A 143 -16.05 -49.03 22.68
N GLU A 144 -15.39 -48.03 23.27
CA GLU A 144 -14.46 -48.26 24.38
C GLU A 144 -15.15 -48.80 25.64
N LYS A 145 -16.35 -48.29 25.96
CA LYS A 145 -17.14 -48.82 27.10
C LYS A 145 -17.54 -50.27 26.91
N GLU A 146 -17.90 -50.66 25.69
CA GLU A 146 -18.22 -52.06 25.36
C GLU A 146 -17.01 -52.98 25.54
N LYS A 147 -15.84 -52.59 24.99
CA LYS A 147 -14.58 -53.33 25.16
C LYS A 147 -14.12 -53.42 26.62
N ALA A 148 -14.33 -52.37 27.42
CA ALA A 148 -13.99 -52.37 28.83
C ALA A 148 -14.87 -53.34 29.65
N LYS A 149 -16.15 -53.50 29.28
CA LYS A 149 -17.05 -54.47 29.90
C LYS A 149 -16.64 -55.91 29.59
N GLU A 150 -16.31 -56.20 28.33
CA GLU A 150 -15.85 -57.53 27.88
C GLU A 150 -14.54 -57.95 28.56
N ARG A 151 -13.62 -56.99 28.82
CA ARG A 151 -12.36 -57.25 29.54
C ARG A 151 -12.55 -57.52 31.04
N SER A 152 -13.67 -57.11 31.64
CA SER A 152 -13.97 -57.37 33.05
C SER A 152 -14.58 -58.76 33.33
N GLU A 153 -14.99 -59.50 32.29
CA GLU A 153 -15.44 -60.90 32.41
C GLU A 153 -14.32 -61.94 32.18
N ALA A 154 -13.13 -61.52 31.72
CA ALA A 154 -11.99 -62.40 31.49
C ALA A 154 -10.93 -62.31 32.61
N GLY A 155 -11.15 -63.05 33.70
CA GLY A 155 -10.08 -63.61 34.54
C GLY A 155 -9.33 -62.68 35.51
N ALA A 156 -9.52 -62.93 36.80
CA ALA A 156 -8.70 -62.42 37.90
C ALA A 156 -7.26 -62.98 37.85
N PRO A 157 -6.24 -62.15 38.16
CA PRO A 157 -5.00 -62.63 38.78
C PRO A 157 -4.97 -62.28 40.28
N GLN A 158 -4.64 -63.31 41.06
CA GLN A 158 -4.36 -63.27 42.49
C GLN A 158 -3.00 -62.62 42.83
N GLN A 159 -2.90 -62.21 44.11
CA GLN A 159 -1.71 -61.92 44.95
C GLN A 159 -1.05 -60.54 44.79
N ALA A 160 -1.13 -59.65 45.79
CA ALA A 160 -0.67 -59.66 47.19
C ALA A 160 0.76 -59.09 47.33
N GLY A 161 0.86 -57.97 48.06
CA GLY A 161 2.11 -57.30 48.41
C GLY A 161 1.84 -56.03 49.23
N GLU A 162 1.70 -56.21 50.54
CA GLU A 162 1.58 -55.14 51.54
C GLU A 162 2.86 -54.31 51.68
N GLY A 163 2.69 -53.00 51.91
CA GLY A 163 3.74 -52.11 52.40
C GLY A 163 3.13 -50.75 52.78
N PRO A 164 3.20 -50.30 54.05
CA PRO A 164 2.58 -49.06 54.49
C PRO A 164 3.58 -47.89 54.46
N ARG A 165 3.15 -46.73 53.96
CA ARG A 165 3.77 -45.44 54.30
C ARG A 165 2.74 -44.31 54.26
N PRO A 166 2.57 -43.55 55.36
CA PRO A 166 1.73 -42.36 55.38
C PRO A 166 2.58 -41.11 55.05
N GLY A 167 2.02 -40.22 54.24
CA GLY A 167 2.55 -38.89 53.94
C GLY A 167 1.51 -38.15 53.11
N ALA A 168 0.56 -37.50 53.78
CA ALA A 168 0.55 -36.04 53.89
C ALA A 168 0.18 -35.33 52.57
N VAL A 169 -1.11 -35.03 52.45
CA VAL A 169 -1.70 -33.77 51.99
C VAL A 169 -0.84 -32.88 51.07
N GLU A 170 -1.20 -32.80 49.78
CA GLU A 170 -1.45 -31.50 49.14
C GLU A 170 -2.36 -31.68 47.91
N ARG A 171 -3.61 -31.22 48.05
CA ARG A 171 -4.51 -30.99 46.93
C ARG A 171 -4.05 -29.72 46.22
N LYS A 172 -3.46 -29.83 45.03
CA LYS A 172 -3.46 -28.75 44.04
C LYS A 172 -3.86 -29.29 42.68
N ALA A 173 -4.88 -28.65 42.13
CA ALA A 173 -5.51 -28.92 40.85
C ALA A 173 -4.49 -28.98 39.71
N PRO A 174 -4.76 -29.74 38.63
CA PRO A 174 -4.05 -29.53 37.38
C PRO A 174 -4.52 -28.19 36.80
N ALA A 175 -3.77 -27.13 37.10
CA ALA A 175 -3.86 -25.89 36.38
C ALA A 175 -3.44 -26.18 34.92
N VAL A 176 -4.47 -26.26 34.09
CA VAL A 176 -4.46 -26.14 32.65
C VAL A 176 -3.31 -25.25 32.19
N SER A 177 -2.35 -25.89 31.52
CA SER A 177 -1.52 -25.35 30.44
C SER A 177 -1.64 -23.84 30.21
N GLN A 178 -0.86 -23.05 30.96
CA GLN A 178 -0.38 -21.78 30.42
C GLN A 178 0.73 -22.11 29.44
N VAL A 179 0.31 -22.39 28.21
CA VAL A 179 1.12 -22.22 27.01
C VAL A 179 1.69 -20.81 27.10
N ARG A 180 2.98 -20.71 27.45
CA ARG A 180 3.72 -19.47 27.28
C ARG A 180 3.70 -19.16 25.79
N GLU A 181 2.86 -18.19 25.48
CA GLU A 181 2.94 -17.23 24.39
C GLU A 181 4.22 -17.37 23.56
N LEU A 182 4.19 -18.28 22.59
CA LEU A 182 5.08 -18.19 21.44
C LEU A 182 4.58 -16.97 20.66
N VAL A 183 5.20 -15.83 20.93
CA VAL A 183 5.30 -14.71 19.99
C VAL A 183 6.13 -15.23 18.80
N LYS A 184 5.53 -16.10 17.99
CA LYS A 184 6.02 -16.38 16.65
C LYS A 184 5.54 -15.22 15.81
N ALA A 185 6.50 -14.35 15.51
CA ALA A 185 6.51 -13.41 14.40
C ALA A 185 5.37 -13.66 13.42
N LYS A 186 4.40 -12.74 13.40
CA LYS A 186 3.53 -12.57 12.23
C LYS A 186 4.47 -12.44 11.04
N ALA A 187 4.46 -13.45 10.19
CA ALA A 187 5.02 -13.32 8.86
C ALA A 187 4.33 -12.13 8.21
N ASP A 188 5.14 -11.19 7.75
CA ASP A 188 4.80 -10.04 6.93
C ASP A 188 3.56 -10.31 6.06
N GLU A 189 2.46 -9.62 6.39
CA GLU A 189 1.51 -9.24 5.36
C GLU A 189 2.32 -8.53 4.27
N PRO A 190 2.15 -8.87 2.97
CA PRO A 190 2.70 -8.04 1.92
C PRO A 190 2.00 -6.68 2.04
N CYS A 191 2.68 -5.76 2.71
CA CYS A 191 2.35 -4.36 2.78
C CYS A 191 2.15 -3.92 1.33
N LEU A 192 0.91 -3.56 1.00
CA LEU A 192 0.56 -3.03 -0.29
C LEU A 192 1.50 -1.84 -0.53
N THR A 193 2.51 -2.03 -1.38
CA THR A 193 3.37 -0.98 -1.91
C THR A 193 2.50 -0.12 -2.80
N VAL A 194 1.66 0.68 -2.17
CA VAL A 194 1.16 1.91 -2.75
C VAL A 194 2.41 2.73 -2.93
N SER A 195 2.93 2.76 -4.16
CA SER A 195 3.91 3.73 -4.62
C SER A 195 3.27 5.11 -4.59
N ARG A 196 2.89 5.58 -3.39
CA ARG A 196 2.62 6.96 -3.08
C ARG A 196 3.92 7.63 -3.45
N LYS A 197 3.87 8.48 -4.49
CA LYS A 197 4.92 9.46 -4.76
C LYS A 197 5.39 9.96 -3.40
N ARG A 198 6.62 9.60 -3.03
CA ARG A 198 7.19 9.90 -1.72
C ARG A 198 6.93 11.39 -1.54
N ALA A 199 6.01 11.72 -0.63
CA ALA A 199 5.79 13.11 -0.28
C ALA A 199 7.16 13.54 0.22
N SER A 200 7.86 14.35 -0.60
CA SER A 200 9.10 14.96 -0.18
C SER A 200 8.82 15.50 1.21
N TRP A 201 9.63 15.05 2.15
CA TRP A 201 9.59 15.46 3.55
C TRP A 201 9.33 16.96 3.66
N ASP A 202 8.73 17.39 4.76
CA ASP A 202 8.60 18.82 5.02
C ASP A 202 10.01 19.41 5.16
N LEU A 203 10.49 20.06 4.09
CA LEU A 203 11.82 20.66 4.01
C LEU A 203 12.00 21.74 5.09
N SER A 204 10.89 22.28 5.61
CA SER A 204 10.87 23.31 6.64
C SER A 204 10.75 22.78 8.07
N TRP A 205 10.58 21.47 8.26
CA TRP A 205 10.50 20.91 9.61
C TRP A 205 11.90 20.82 10.24
N GLU A 206 12.06 21.44 11.39
CA GLU A 206 13.23 21.35 12.26
C GLU A 206 12.75 20.96 13.66
N HIS A 207 13.46 20.03 14.31
CA HIS A 207 13.17 19.61 15.67
C HIS A 207 14.46 19.59 16.49
N PRO A 208 14.50 20.15 17.72
CA PRO A 208 15.73 20.30 18.50
C PRO A 208 16.47 18.97 18.78
N CYS A 209 15.72 17.86 18.81
CA CYS A 209 16.28 16.51 19.02
C CYS A 209 16.72 15.79 17.73
N ALA A 210 16.34 16.31 16.56
CA ALA A 210 16.57 15.65 15.28
C ALA A 210 17.95 16.02 14.74
N GLY A 211 18.71 15.00 14.33
CA GLY A 211 19.97 15.13 13.64
C GLY A 211 19.85 14.81 12.15
N GLU A 212 20.75 13.95 11.68
CA GLU A 212 20.79 13.54 10.29
C GLU A 212 19.55 12.76 9.85
N ARG A 213 19.24 12.87 8.56
CA ARG A 213 18.11 12.20 7.91
C ARG A 213 18.65 11.24 6.87
N LYS A 214 18.08 10.04 6.78
CA LYS A 214 18.41 9.16 5.66
C LYS A 214 17.89 9.77 4.35
N PRO A 215 18.63 9.65 3.23
CA PRO A 215 18.24 10.20 1.94
C PRO A 215 16.92 9.60 1.40
N GLU A 216 16.56 8.41 1.88
CA GLU A 216 15.31 7.75 1.53
C GLU A 216 14.08 8.28 2.29
N GLY A 217 14.28 9.06 3.36
CA GLY A 217 13.22 9.53 4.25
C GLY A 217 12.71 8.49 5.25
N THR A 218 13.36 7.32 5.34
CA THR A 218 12.89 6.16 6.12
C THR A 218 13.21 6.25 7.61
N ALA A 219 14.19 7.07 8.01
CA ALA A 219 14.58 7.23 9.41
C ALA A 219 15.23 8.59 9.67
N VAL A 220 15.11 9.04 10.92
CA VAL A 220 15.74 10.27 11.45
C VAL A 220 16.61 9.89 12.63
N TRP A 221 17.82 10.44 12.70
CA TRP A 221 18.70 10.26 13.84
C TRP A 221 18.22 11.11 15.01
N CYS A 222 18.05 10.51 16.18
CA CYS A 222 17.80 11.24 17.42
C CYS A 222 19.10 11.39 18.22
N TYR A 223 19.54 12.63 18.48
CA TYR A 223 20.79 12.86 19.23
C TYR A 223 20.72 12.40 20.69
N VAL A 224 19.55 12.52 21.33
CA VAL A 224 19.36 12.14 22.75
C VAL A 224 19.44 10.63 22.92
N CYS A 225 18.72 9.89 22.07
CA CYS A 225 18.71 8.43 22.09
C CYS A 225 19.94 7.79 21.44
N ASN A 226 20.68 8.56 20.62
CA ASN A 226 21.78 8.08 19.80
C ASN A 226 21.35 6.87 18.93
N GLU A 227 20.15 6.96 18.36
CA GLU A 227 19.50 5.88 17.60
C GLU A 227 18.77 6.42 16.36
N TRP A 228 18.68 5.60 15.31
CA TRP A 228 17.86 5.87 14.12
C TRP A 228 16.40 5.53 14.41
N ILE A 229 15.54 6.53 14.39
CA ILE A 229 14.11 6.35 14.63
C ILE A 229 13.42 6.05 13.29
N PRO A 230 12.83 4.86 13.11
CA PRO A 230 12.15 4.50 11.87
C PRO A 230 10.87 5.33 11.73
N MET A 231 10.65 5.87 10.54
CA MET A 231 9.47 6.63 10.21
C MET A 231 8.41 5.70 9.60
N VAL A 232 7.20 5.72 10.13
CA VAL A 232 6.08 4.90 9.64
C VAL A 232 5.46 5.59 8.42
N GLU A 233 5.08 4.82 7.40
CA GLU A 233 4.38 5.37 6.24
C GLU A 233 3.00 5.94 6.62
N PRO A 234 2.61 7.12 6.11
CA PRO A 234 3.39 8.02 5.24
C PRO A 234 4.51 8.71 6.01
N PHE A 235 5.74 8.73 5.47
CA PHE A 235 6.97 9.26 6.10
C PHE A 235 6.83 10.74 6.55
N ASN A 236 6.13 10.96 7.65
CA ASN A 236 5.77 12.26 8.21
C ASN A 236 6.47 12.48 9.54
N HIS A 237 6.78 13.72 9.91
CA HIS A 237 7.50 14.04 11.14
C HIS A 237 6.80 13.55 12.43
N MET A 238 5.49 13.28 12.38
CA MET A 238 4.68 12.79 13.49
C MET A 238 5.27 11.54 14.17
N GLY A 239 5.87 10.62 13.40
CA GLY A 239 6.50 9.43 13.97
C GLY A 239 7.68 9.77 14.90
N PHE A 240 8.42 10.81 14.59
CA PHE A 240 9.55 11.29 15.38
C PHE A 240 9.09 12.11 16.59
N GLU A 241 8.06 12.93 16.44
CA GLU A 241 7.46 13.67 17.57
C GLU A 241 6.89 12.73 18.62
N LEU A 242 6.21 11.66 18.19
CA LEU A 242 5.69 10.63 19.09
C LEU A 242 6.81 9.88 19.83
N HIS A 243 7.94 9.63 19.15
CA HIS A 243 9.13 9.08 19.80
C HIS A 243 9.64 10.03 20.90
N CYS A 244 9.78 11.32 20.60
CA CYS A 244 10.24 12.31 21.57
C CYS A 244 9.29 12.46 22.77
N GLU A 245 7.98 12.37 22.53
CA GLU A 245 6.96 12.35 23.59
C GLU A 245 7.09 11.12 24.48
N LYS A 246 7.26 9.94 23.88
CA LYS A 246 7.32 8.68 24.61
C LYS A 246 8.58 8.54 25.46
N VAL A 247 9.73 9.00 24.95
CA VAL A 247 11.00 8.97 25.70
C VAL A 247 11.09 10.14 26.68
N GLY A 248 10.30 11.20 26.48
CA GLY A 248 10.25 12.36 27.37
C GLY A 248 11.39 13.35 27.11
N HIS A 249 11.69 13.62 25.84
CA HIS A 249 12.72 14.61 25.48
C HIS A 249 12.27 16.07 25.70
N TYR A 250 10.98 16.32 25.94
CA TYR A 250 10.49 17.68 26.16
C TYR A 250 11.14 18.30 27.41
N GLY A 251 11.93 19.36 27.23
CA GLY A 251 12.59 20.11 28.30
C GLY A 251 14.11 19.94 28.43
N TRP A 252 14.80 19.25 27.51
CA TRP A 252 16.27 19.11 27.55
C TRP A 252 17.05 20.23 26.83
N ILE A 253 16.37 21.04 26.01
CA ILE A 253 16.93 22.23 25.32
C ILE A 253 16.15 23.46 25.77
N ASP A 254 16.19 23.72 27.07
CA ASP A 254 15.96 25.05 27.67
C ASP A 254 17.24 25.47 28.40
#